data_AF-A0A8T6I6F2-F1
#
_entry.id   AF-A0A8T6I6F2-F1
#
_cell.length_a   1.000
_cell.length_b   1.000
_cell.length_c   1.000
_cell.angle_alpha   90.00
_cell.angle_beta   90.00
_cell.angle_gamma   90.00
#
_symmetry.space_group_name_H-M   'P 1'
#
loop_
_entity.id
_entity.type
_entity.pdbx_description
1 polymer ?
#
loop_
_entity_poly.entity_id
_entity_poly.type
_entity_poly.pdbx_seq_one_letter_code
_entity_poly.pdbx_strand_id
1 'polypeptide(L)'
;MRGVRVALFLAGVVFATATFGYETDPYTNRHLDIADSTAVLDREVNAALDAVAAAWEGGENEWRFVNLTHRKLGGPWPVDRLERWAMRSDEVERLPTTRRESMYGQLPIRATRTARFFGFGRTIKLNDVLIGTDKIGHFFSQGRKFYRRYLRYRDEREAGRRAVMTERLLFGRLMTGIFSNADLVANYEGYRFYRGLFHDGVVGDRPALMTWRDGMPERVRDFTWADHVNDFWDEALNPNAYSRTFGRHLERWLLGHCEVYRAHPERFAVSDVDGLSERYAHIGLIDTSALRPEVFFPRHCGFVAEEQASPALGSAVAGHTP
;
A
#
# COMPACT_ATOMS: atom_id res chain seq x y z
N MET A 1 -27.20 23.68 -53.40
CA MET A 1 -26.05 22.84 -52.97
C MET A 1 -25.98 22.86 -51.46
N ARG A 2 -25.92 21.68 -50.85
CA ARG A 2 -26.12 21.41 -49.41
C ARG A 2 -24.92 21.92 -48.60
N GLY A 3 -25.18 22.82 -47.65
CA GLY A 3 -24.19 23.25 -46.65
C GLY A 3 -24.04 22.18 -45.58
N VAL A 4 -22.89 21.49 -45.57
CA VAL A 4 -22.53 20.52 -44.52
C VAL A 4 -22.15 21.32 -43.27
N ARG A 5 -23.01 21.29 -42.26
CA ARG A 5 -22.66 21.71 -40.90
C ARG A 5 -21.87 20.57 -40.26
N VAL A 6 -20.55 20.72 -40.19
CA VAL A 6 -19.69 19.84 -39.40
C VAL A 6 -19.92 20.18 -37.92
N ALA A 7 -20.69 19.34 -37.23
CA ALA A 7 -20.80 19.38 -35.78
C ALA A 7 -19.47 18.87 -35.19
N LEU A 8 -18.67 19.78 -34.62
CA LEU A 8 -17.53 19.44 -33.77
C LEU A 8 -18.07 18.80 -32.49
N PHE A 9 -18.14 17.48 -32.46
CA PHE A 9 -18.22 16.70 -31.23
C PHE A 9 -16.88 16.88 -30.49
N LEU A 10 -16.83 17.86 -29.60
CA LEU A 10 -15.84 17.90 -28.52
C LEU A 10 -16.10 16.70 -27.62
N ALA A 11 -15.50 15.57 -27.97
CA ALA A 11 -15.33 14.45 -27.05
C ALA A 11 -14.50 14.98 -25.87
N GLY A 12 -15.21 15.32 -24.79
CA GLY A 12 -14.60 15.62 -23.51
C GLY A 12 -13.83 14.40 -23.05
N VAL A 13 -12.54 14.35 -23.36
CA VAL A 13 -11.59 13.48 -22.70
C VAL A 13 -11.57 13.98 -21.25
N VAL A 14 -12.37 13.34 -20.40
CA VAL A 14 -12.13 13.36 -18.97
C VAL A 14 -10.76 12.74 -18.81
N PHE A 15 -9.72 13.59 -18.75
CA PHE A 15 -8.43 13.21 -18.23
C PHE A 15 -8.69 12.75 -16.80
N ALA A 16 -8.94 11.46 -16.63
CA ALA A 16 -8.68 10.81 -15.37
C ALA A 16 -7.20 11.10 -15.12
N THR A 17 -6.91 12.01 -14.19
CA THR A 17 -5.58 12.14 -13.64
C THR A 17 -5.28 10.81 -12.96
N ALA A 18 -4.69 9.91 -13.75
CA ALA A 18 -4.01 8.76 -13.22
C ALA A 18 -2.96 9.34 -12.28
N THR A 19 -3.15 9.10 -10.98
CA THR A 19 -2.04 9.20 -10.04
C THR A 19 -1.23 7.95 -10.36
N PHE A 20 -0.05 8.17 -10.93
CA PHE A 20 0.85 7.09 -11.25
C PHE A 20 1.68 6.89 -9.97
N GLY A 21 1.50 5.74 -9.31
CA GLY A 21 2.29 5.37 -8.15
C GLY A 21 3.74 5.11 -8.53
N TYR A 22 4.65 5.40 -7.60
CA TYR A 22 6.01 4.90 -7.70
C TYR A 22 5.98 3.38 -7.50
N GLU A 23 6.75 2.65 -8.30
CA GLU A 23 6.94 1.22 -8.02
C GLU A 23 8.04 1.05 -6.96
N THR A 24 7.74 0.25 -5.93
CA THR A 24 8.62 -0.01 -4.78
C THR A 24 9.15 -1.44 -4.85
N ASP A 25 10.38 -1.65 -4.36
CA ASP A 25 10.95 -2.98 -4.15
C ASP A 25 10.84 -3.35 -2.67
N PRO A 26 10.00 -4.34 -2.32
CA PRO A 26 9.75 -4.71 -0.94
C PRO A 26 10.71 -5.77 -0.39
N TYR A 27 11.65 -6.27 -1.21
CA TYR A 27 12.56 -7.39 -0.87
C TYR A 27 13.98 -6.92 -0.56
N THR A 28 14.50 -5.98 -1.36
CA THR A 28 15.89 -5.52 -1.22
C THR A 28 16.09 -4.78 0.09
N ASN A 29 17.14 -5.14 0.83
CA ASN A 29 17.50 -4.60 2.16
C ASN A 29 16.45 -4.81 3.26
N ARG A 30 15.46 -5.69 3.06
CA ARG A 30 14.37 -5.94 4.03
C ARG A 30 14.84 -6.40 5.42
N HIS A 31 16.04 -6.99 5.50
CA HIS A 31 16.65 -7.42 6.77
C HIS A 31 17.18 -6.27 7.62
N LEU A 32 17.35 -5.08 7.04
CA LEU A 32 17.84 -3.92 7.77
C LEU A 32 16.74 -3.36 8.67
N ASP A 33 17.12 -3.00 9.89
CA ASP A 33 16.26 -2.24 10.78
C ASP A 33 16.28 -0.77 10.44
N ILE A 34 15.08 -0.20 10.35
CA ILE A 34 14.83 1.23 10.20
C ILE A 34 13.79 1.66 11.24
N ALA A 35 13.86 2.92 11.66
CA ALA A 35 12.92 3.50 12.61
C ALA A 35 11.48 3.49 12.07
N ASP A 36 10.54 3.18 12.96
CA ASP A 36 9.12 3.25 12.65
C ASP A 36 8.67 4.72 12.53
N SER A 37 7.99 5.04 11.42
CA SER A 37 7.58 6.39 11.07
C SER A 37 6.17 6.76 11.55
N THR A 38 5.49 5.90 12.32
CA THR A 38 4.09 6.09 12.74
C THR A 38 3.90 7.40 13.48
N ALA A 39 4.66 7.65 14.55
CA ALA A 39 4.50 8.86 15.36
C ALA A 39 4.71 10.14 14.53
N VAL A 40 5.72 10.13 13.65
CA VAL A 40 6.05 11.26 12.78
C VAL A 40 4.94 11.50 11.76
N LEU A 41 4.45 10.44 11.09
CA LEU A 41 3.41 10.58 10.09
C LEU A 41 2.01 10.83 10.69
N ASP A 42 1.73 10.33 11.89
CA ASP A 42 0.52 10.66 12.67
C ASP A 42 0.48 12.15 13.00
N ARG A 43 1.61 12.70 13.45
CA ARG A 43 1.76 14.13 13.72
C ARG A 43 1.43 14.97 12.48
N GLU A 44 1.97 14.63 11.31
CA GLU A 44 1.70 15.37 10.08
C GLU A 44 0.23 15.32 9.65
N VAL A 45 -0.44 14.16 9.80
CA VAL A 45 -1.86 14.01 9.49
C VAL A 45 -2.74 14.78 10.47
N ASN A 46 -2.48 14.66 11.77
CA ASN A 46 -3.23 15.38 12.80
C ASN A 46 -3.06 16.89 12.67
N ALA A 47 -1.83 17.38 12.45
CA ALA A 47 -1.58 18.80 12.21
C ALA A 47 -2.33 19.33 10.97
N ALA A 48 -2.44 18.54 9.90
CA ALA A 48 -3.20 18.93 8.72
C ALA A 48 -4.71 19.01 8.99
N LEU A 49 -5.24 18.06 9.76
CA LEU A 49 -6.65 18.03 10.16
C LEU A 49 -6.97 19.23 11.08
N ASP A 50 -6.11 19.54 12.05
CA ASP A 50 -6.28 20.69 12.94
C ASP A 50 -6.20 22.00 12.17
N ALA A 51 -5.28 22.10 11.21
CA ALA A 51 -5.19 23.28 10.34
C ALA A 51 -6.43 23.46 9.43
N VAL A 52 -7.12 22.38 9.06
CA VAL A 52 -8.39 22.46 8.30
C VAL A 52 -9.53 22.88 9.22
N ALA A 53 -9.60 22.31 10.43
CA ALA A 53 -10.61 22.65 11.42
C ALA A 53 -10.52 24.10 11.90
N ALA A 54 -9.31 24.59 12.18
CA ALA A 54 -9.06 25.96 12.64
C ALA A 54 -9.43 27.03 11.60
N ALA A 55 -9.35 26.70 10.30
CA ALA A 55 -9.69 27.60 9.20
C ALA A 55 -11.09 27.31 8.61
N TRP A 56 -11.98 26.66 9.38
CA TRP A 56 -13.25 26.18 8.86
C TRP A 56 -14.32 27.28 8.77
N GLU A 57 -14.91 27.40 7.59
CA GLU A 57 -16.03 28.32 7.30
C GLU A 57 -17.08 27.62 6.41
N GLY A 58 -17.33 26.34 6.69
CA GLY A 58 -18.08 25.45 5.78
C GLY A 58 -19.43 24.96 6.26
N GLY A 59 -19.83 25.29 7.50
CA GLY A 59 -20.97 24.63 8.16
C GLY A 59 -20.75 23.12 8.25
N GLU A 60 -21.82 22.34 8.38
CA GLU A 60 -21.73 20.88 8.40
C GLU A 60 -21.60 20.32 6.98
N ASN A 61 -20.37 20.32 6.44
CA ASN A 61 -20.11 19.89 5.06
C ASN A 61 -18.91 18.95 4.98
N GLU A 62 -19.18 17.65 5.14
CA GLU A 62 -18.15 16.60 5.11
C GLU A 62 -17.33 16.61 3.82
N TRP A 63 -17.97 16.74 2.65
CA TRP A 63 -17.24 16.70 1.38
C TRP A 63 -16.29 17.88 1.21
N ARG A 64 -16.67 19.07 1.67
CA ARG A 64 -15.78 20.24 1.69
C ARG A 64 -14.62 20.01 2.66
N PHE A 65 -14.86 19.43 3.84
CA PHE A 65 -13.81 19.10 4.81
C PHE A 65 -12.81 18.10 4.21
N VAL A 66 -13.31 16.98 3.69
CA VAL A 66 -12.53 15.96 2.96
C VAL A 66 -11.66 16.57 1.85
N ASN A 67 -12.21 17.49 1.06
CA ASN A 67 -11.46 18.16 -0.01
C ASN A 67 -10.34 19.07 0.51
N LEU A 68 -10.58 19.78 1.62
CA LEU A 68 -9.55 20.64 2.22
C LEU A 68 -8.46 19.79 2.88
N THR A 69 -8.82 18.71 3.58
CA THR A 69 -7.89 17.73 4.11
C THR A 69 -7.03 17.12 3.00
N HIS A 70 -7.64 16.68 1.89
CA HIS A 70 -6.91 16.18 0.72
C HIS A 70 -5.98 17.23 0.11
N ARG A 71 -6.38 18.51 0.06
CA ARG A 71 -5.48 19.57 -0.45
C ARG A 71 -4.27 19.81 0.45
N LYS A 72 -4.38 19.55 1.76
CA LYS A 72 -3.27 19.68 2.71
C LYS A 72 -2.33 18.48 2.65
N LEU A 73 -2.86 17.25 2.65
CA LEU A 73 -2.07 16.01 2.73
C LEU A 73 -1.69 15.45 1.36
N GLY A 74 -2.62 15.50 0.42
CA GLY A 74 -2.42 15.11 -0.97
C GLY A 74 -1.98 16.28 -1.85
N GLY A 75 -2.45 16.31 -3.08
CA GLY A 75 -2.32 17.48 -3.94
C GLY A 75 -2.84 17.26 -5.37
N PRO A 76 -2.79 18.31 -6.21
CA PRO A 76 -3.05 18.18 -7.65
C PRO A 76 -1.84 17.61 -8.42
N TRP A 77 -0.70 17.45 -7.75
CA TRP A 77 0.53 16.90 -8.33
C TRP A 77 0.41 15.38 -8.50
N PRO A 78 1.22 14.77 -9.40
CA PRO A 78 1.23 13.31 -9.57
C PRO A 78 1.55 12.54 -8.28
N VAL A 79 2.22 13.20 -7.34
CA VAL A 79 2.74 12.67 -6.08
C VAL A 79 2.23 13.54 -4.93
N ASP A 80 1.66 12.90 -3.91
CA ASP A 80 0.98 13.62 -2.83
C ASP A 80 1.96 14.41 -1.95
N ARG A 81 1.46 15.44 -1.22
CA ARG A 81 2.35 16.32 -0.45
C ARG A 81 3.03 15.55 0.67
N LEU A 82 2.28 14.76 1.45
CA LEU A 82 2.84 13.95 2.52
C LEU A 82 3.78 12.88 1.98
N GLU A 83 3.42 12.21 0.89
CA GLU A 83 4.29 11.26 0.19
C GLU A 83 5.63 11.90 -0.20
N ARG A 84 5.61 13.04 -0.92
CA ARG A 84 6.85 13.76 -1.29
C ARG A 84 7.66 14.24 -0.11
N TRP A 85 7.02 14.54 1.00
CA TRP A 85 7.70 14.91 2.24
C TRP A 85 8.35 13.68 2.88
N ALA A 86 7.62 12.57 3.01
CA ALA A 86 8.12 11.31 3.54
C ALA A 86 9.27 10.73 2.70
N MET A 87 9.32 11.01 1.39
CA MET A 87 10.45 10.64 0.53
C MET A 87 11.73 11.45 0.76
N ARG A 88 11.65 12.62 1.41
CA ARG A 88 12.76 13.60 1.50
C ARG A 88 13.14 14.04 2.92
N SER A 89 12.24 13.89 3.89
CA SER A 89 12.44 14.35 5.28
C SER A 89 13.47 13.51 6.03
N ASP A 90 14.42 14.13 6.73
CA ASP A 90 15.37 13.39 7.55
C ASP A 90 14.73 12.73 8.78
N GLU A 91 13.47 13.08 9.10
CA GLU A 91 12.67 12.44 10.17
C GLU A 91 12.09 11.07 9.77
N VAL A 92 12.13 10.71 8.48
CA VAL A 92 11.57 9.45 7.97
C VAL A 92 12.72 8.59 7.47
N GLU A 93 13.07 7.57 8.24
CA GLU A 93 14.08 6.60 7.82
C GLU A 93 13.54 5.69 6.70
N ARG A 94 14.43 5.30 5.78
CA ARG A 94 14.08 4.55 4.57
C ARG A 94 15.09 3.44 4.36
N LEU A 95 14.65 2.34 3.76
CA LEU A 95 15.59 1.34 3.28
C LEU A 95 16.52 1.96 2.22
N PRO A 96 17.84 1.68 2.28
CA PRO A 96 18.83 2.23 1.37
C PRO A 96 18.82 1.52 0.01
N THR A 97 17.63 1.32 -0.58
CA THR A 97 17.48 0.65 -1.86
C THR A 97 17.51 1.67 -2.98
N THR A 98 18.47 1.54 -3.90
CA THR A 98 18.46 2.32 -5.13
C THR A 98 17.68 1.61 -6.23
N ARG A 99 17.20 2.36 -7.22
CA ARG A 99 16.54 1.77 -8.39
C ARG A 99 17.42 0.74 -9.11
N ARG A 100 18.73 0.93 -9.14
CA ARG A 100 19.66 0.00 -9.82
C ARG A 100 19.77 -1.33 -9.08
N GLU A 101 19.72 -1.29 -7.76
CA GLU A 101 19.76 -2.48 -6.88
C GLU A 101 18.39 -3.15 -6.77
N SER A 102 17.32 -2.48 -7.19
CA SER A 102 15.97 -3.02 -7.08
C SER A 102 15.65 -4.10 -8.12
N MET A 103 14.55 -4.84 -7.91
CA MET A 103 14.02 -5.79 -8.89
C MET A 103 13.73 -5.18 -10.27
N TYR A 104 13.58 -3.85 -10.34
CA TYR A 104 13.37 -3.10 -11.58
C TYR A 104 14.66 -2.67 -12.29
N GLY A 105 15.82 -2.79 -11.64
CA GLY A 105 17.10 -2.28 -12.13
C GLY A 105 17.57 -2.91 -13.43
N GLN A 106 17.20 -4.18 -13.67
CA GLN A 106 17.62 -4.97 -14.83
C GLN A 106 16.59 -5.02 -15.96
N LEU A 107 15.42 -4.39 -15.78
CA LEU A 107 14.35 -4.46 -16.76
C LEU A 107 14.61 -3.48 -17.92
N PRO A 108 14.32 -3.87 -19.17
CA PRO A 108 14.46 -2.98 -20.31
C PRO A 108 13.67 -1.69 -20.12
N ILE A 109 14.22 -0.55 -20.51
CA ILE A 109 13.59 0.78 -20.39
C ILE A 109 12.18 0.82 -21.01
N ARG A 110 11.92 0.00 -22.04
CA ARG A 110 10.61 -0.14 -22.68
C ARG A 110 9.57 -0.85 -21.81
N ALA A 111 10.01 -1.78 -20.94
CA ALA A 111 9.18 -2.48 -19.96
C ALA A 111 8.98 -1.65 -18.66
N THR A 112 9.89 -0.72 -18.35
CA THR A 112 9.80 0.16 -17.17
C THR A 112 9.42 1.60 -17.53
N ARG A 113 8.66 1.83 -18.60
CA ARG A 113 8.36 3.20 -19.08
C ARG A 113 7.74 4.06 -17.98
N THR A 114 6.83 3.49 -17.19
CA THR A 114 6.16 4.15 -16.06
C THR A 114 7.14 4.38 -14.89
N ALA A 115 7.89 3.37 -14.44
CA ALA A 115 8.92 3.54 -13.39
C ALA A 115 10.05 4.53 -13.77
N ARG A 116 10.29 4.78 -15.08
CA ARG A 116 11.22 5.80 -15.56
C ARG A 116 10.64 7.23 -15.54
N PHE A 117 9.32 7.40 -15.68
CA PHE A 117 8.66 8.70 -15.68
C PHE A 117 8.16 9.13 -14.30
N PHE A 118 7.81 8.17 -13.43
CA PHE A 118 7.21 8.46 -12.14
C PHE A 118 8.22 8.30 -10.98
N GLY A 119 9.23 7.44 -11.14
CA GLY A 119 10.36 7.27 -10.21
C GLY A 119 10.29 5.96 -9.41
N PHE A 120 11.28 5.74 -8.54
CA PHE A 120 11.36 4.57 -7.64
C PHE A 120 10.93 4.95 -6.22
N GLY A 121 9.94 4.23 -5.68
CA GLY A 121 9.36 4.50 -4.36
C GLY A 121 10.35 4.07 -3.29
N ARG A 122 10.41 4.82 -2.18
CA ARG A 122 11.27 4.45 -1.06
C ARG A 122 10.45 3.60 -0.11
N THR A 123 11.05 2.53 0.42
CA THR A 123 10.42 1.73 1.47
C THR A 123 10.68 2.37 2.82
N ILE A 124 9.61 2.57 3.59
CA ILE A 124 9.64 3.06 4.97
C ILE A 124 8.99 2.02 5.88
N LYS A 125 9.20 2.14 7.20
CA LYS A 125 8.47 1.35 8.20
C LYS A 125 7.34 2.20 8.79
N LEU A 126 6.12 1.70 8.74
CA LEU A 126 4.91 2.36 9.23
C LEU A 126 4.00 1.33 9.89
N ASN A 127 3.63 1.56 11.15
CA ASN A 127 2.90 0.64 12.02
C ASN A 127 3.52 -0.76 12.01
N ASP A 128 4.84 -0.82 12.19
CA ASP A 128 5.67 -2.03 12.10
C ASP A 128 5.70 -2.76 10.74
N VAL A 129 5.05 -2.21 9.72
CA VAL A 129 4.97 -2.78 8.36
C VAL A 129 5.87 -2.01 7.39
N LEU A 130 6.57 -2.74 6.51
CA LEU A 130 7.37 -2.10 5.45
C LEU A 130 6.47 -1.77 4.26
N ILE A 131 6.36 -0.49 3.93
CA ILE A 131 5.50 -0.02 2.84
C ILE A 131 6.27 0.87 1.87
N GLY A 132 5.84 0.88 0.61
CA GLY A 132 6.26 1.92 -0.33
C GLY A 132 5.62 3.26 0.00
N THR A 133 6.39 4.35 -0.09
CA THR A 133 5.88 5.71 0.16
C THR A 133 4.69 6.07 -0.74
N ASP A 134 4.59 5.47 -1.94
CA ASP A 134 3.47 5.64 -2.87
C ASP A 134 2.11 5.25 -2.27
N LYS A 135 2.10 4.30 -1.34
CA LYS A 135 0.87 3.87 -0.64
C LYS A 135 0.22 5.01 0.15
N ILE A 136 1.03 5.97 0.64
CA ILE A 136 0.52 7.20 1.28
C ILE A 136 -0.30 8.03 0.28
N GLY A 137 0.19 8.16 -0.97
CA GLY A 137 -0.53 8.87 -2.02
C GLY A 137 -1.79 8.13 -2.46
N HIS A 138 -1.74 6.80 -2.53
CA HIS A 138 -2.92 5.97 -2.78
C HIS A 138 -4.01 6.18 -1.72
N PHE A 139 -3.62 6.15 -0.44
CA PHE A 139 -4.51 6.40 0.69
C PHE A 139 -5.27 7.73 0.58
N PHE A 140 -4.58 8.85 0.37
CA PHE A 140 -5.26 10.15 0.29
C PHE A 140 -5.95 10.38 -1.06
N SER A 141 -5.25 10.18 -2.17
CA SER A 141 -5.79 10.56 -3.48
C SER A 141 -6.77 9.54 -4.05
N GLN A 142 -6.44 8.25 -4.05
CA GLN A 142 -7.37 7.23 -4.54
C GLN A 142 -8.46 6.93 -3.52
N GLY A 143 -8.14 6.93 -2.22
CA GLY A 143 -9.14 6.82 -1.16
C GLY A 143 -10.20 7.90 -1.24
N ARG A 144 -9.84 9.16 -1.55
CA ARG A 144 -10.82 10.23 -1.78
C ARG A 144 -11.70 9.96 -3.00
N LYS A 145 -11.12 9.47 -4.10
CA LYS A 145 -11.89 9.11 -5.31
C LYS A 145 -12.85 7.95 -5.02
N PHE A 146 -12.43 6.99 -4.21
CA PHE A 146 -13.29 5.90 -3.73
C PHE A 146 -14.42 6.49 -2.87
N TYR A 147 -14.12 7.32 -1.87
CA TYR A 147 -15.13 8.00 -1.04
C TYR A 147 -16.15 8.78 -1.88
N ARG A 148 -15.71 9.51 -2.90
CA ARG A 148 -16.60 10.20 -3.84
C ARG A 148 -17.52 9.24 -4.59
N ARG A 149 -17.05 8.06 -4.98
CA ARG A 149 -17.89 7.02 -5.60
C ARG A 149 -18.88 6.47 -4.60
N TYR A 150 -18.46 6.20 -3.37
CA TYR A 150 -19.34 5.77 -2.28
C TYR A 150 -20.46 6.81 -2.03
N LEU A 151 -20.15 8.11 -1.95
CA LEU A 151 -21.18 9.15 -1.81
C LEU A 151 -22.21 9.15 -2.95
N ARG A 152 -21.81 8.74 -4.15
CA ARG A 152 -22.69 8.64 -5.33
C ARG A 152 -23.56 7.38 -5.32
N TYR A 153 -23.00 6.23 -4.94
CA TYR A 153 -23.67 4.94 -5.06
C TYR A 153 -24.29 4.43 -3.75
N ARG A 154 -23.82 4.93 -2.60
CA ARG A 154 -24.19 4.52 -1.25
C ARG A 154 -24.03 3.01 -1.00
N ASP A 155 -23.12 2.40 -1.75
CA ASP A 155 -22.77 0.99 -1.69
C ASP A 155 -21.25 0.88 -1.80
N GLU A 156 -20.63 0.37 -0.75
CA GLU A 156 -19.18 0.17 -0.64
C GLU A 156 -18.67 -0.88 -1.63
N ARG A 157 -19.43 -1.97 -1.84
CA ARG A 157 -19.07 -3.03 -2.79
C ARG A 157 -19.12 -2.52 -4.22
N GLU A 158 -20.16 -1.78 -4.59
CA GLU A 158 -20.25 -1.19 -5.93
C GLU A 158 -19.18 -0.09 -6.13
N ALA A 159 -18.90 0.73 -5.12
CA ALA A 159 -17.82 1.71 -5.18
C ALA A 159 -16.44 1.05 -5.37
N GLY A 160 -16.18 -0.05 -4.63
CA GLY A 160 -14.97 -0.86 -4.75
C GLY A 160 -14.83 -1.51 -6.12
N ARG A 161 -15.89 -2.18 -6.61
CA ARG A 161 -15.91 -2.79 -7.94
C ARG A 161 -15.57 -1.79 -9.05
N ARG A 162 -16.07 -0.56 -8.96
CA ARG A 162 -15.77 0.52 -9.93
C ARG A 162 -14.35 1.05 -9.78
N ALA A 163 -13.81 1.13 -8.56
CA ALA A 163 -12.42 1.49 -8.32
C ALA A 163 -11.49 0.46 -8.98
N VAL A 164 -11.70 -0.83 -8.69
CA VAL A 164 -10.97 -1.95 -9.30
C VAL A 164 -11.08 -1.95 -10.81
N MET A 165 -12.27 -1.73 -11.38
CA MET A 165 -12.44 -1.67 -12.83
C MET A 165 -11.63 -0.52 -13.45
N THR A 166 -11.61 0.64 -12.80
CA THR A 166 -10.80 1.78 -13.25
C THR A 166 -9.31 1.41 -13.22
N GLU A 167 -8.87 0.74 -12.16
CA GLU A 167 -7.49 0.32 -11.96
C GLU A 167 -7.06 -0.75 -12.97
N ARG A 168 -7.89 -1.77 -13.20
CA ARG A 168 -7.67 -2.80 -14.23
C ARG A 168 -7.63 -2.20 -15.64
N LEU A 169 -8.46 -1.20 -15.91
CA LEU A 169 -8.42 -0.47 -17.18
C LEU A 169 -7.12 0.35 -17.31
N LEU A 170 -6.63 0.96 -16.23
CA LEU A 170 -5.34 1.65 -16.23
C LEU A 170 -4.19 0.67 -16.40
N PHE A 171 -4.17 -0.45 -15.66
CA PHE A 171 -3.23 -1.56 -15.81
C PHE A 171 -3.17 -2.06 -17.26
N GLY A 172 -4.33 -2.34 -17.86
CA GLY A 172 -4.43 -2.83 -19.25
C GLY A 172 -4.05 -1.79 -20.30
N ARG A 173 -4.28 -0.49 -20.04
CA ARG A 173 -3.96 0.61 -20.98
C ARG A 173 -2.52 1.11 -20.88
N LEU A 174 -1.90 1.03 -19.70
CA LEU A 174 -0.59 1.64 -19.44
C LEU A 174 0.59 0.68 -19.63
N MET A 175 0.35 -0.58 -19.98
CA MET A 175 1.41 -1.56 -20.31
C MET A 175 2.47 -1.70 -19.20
N THR A 176 2.14 -1.43 -17.93
CA THR A 176 3.07 -1.59 -16.80
C THR A 176 3.38 -3.04 -16.54
N GLY A 177 2.38 -3.91 -16.74
CA GLY A 177 2.49 -5.33 -16.43
C GLY A 177 2.58 -5.64 -14.94
N ILE A 178 2.29 -4.66 -14.06
CA ILE A 178 2.23 -4.81 -12.60
C ILE A 178 0.94 -4.20 -12.06
N PHE A 179 0.18 -5.00 -11.32
CA PHE A 179 -1.07 -4.62 -10.64
C PHE A 179 -0.85 -4.83 -9.14
N SER A 180 -0.92 -3.77 -8.34
CA SER A 180 -0.56 -3.86 -6.92
C SER A 180 -1.77 -4.16 -6.05
N ASN A 181 -1.71 -5.27 -5.30
CA ASN A 181 -2.73 -5.59 -4.32
C ASN A 181 -2.66 -4.62 -3.12
N ALA A 182 -1.45 -4.19 -2.73
CA ALA A 182 -1.25 -3.22 -1.68
C ALA A 182 -1.79 -1.83 -2.06
N ASP A 183 -1.75 -1.44 -3.34
CA ASP A 183 -2.41 -0.20 -3.82
C ASP A 183 -3.92 -0.26 -3.58
N LEU A 184 -4.58 -1.38 -3.89
CA LEU A 184 -6.02 -1.55 -3.65
C LEU A 184 -6.36 -1.44 -2.16
N VAL A 185 -5.53 -2.04 -1.30
CA VAL A 185 -5.69 -1.98 0.16
C VAL A 185 -5.53 -0.54 0.65
N ALA A 186 -4.48 0.16 0.23
CA ALA A 186 -4.27 1.57 0.57
C ALA A 186 -5.42 2.47 0.08
N ASN A 187 -5.91 2.24 -1.14
CA ASN A 187 -7.07 2.96 -1.70
C ASN A 187 -8.32 2.76 -0.82
N TYR A 188 -8.59 1.52 -0.40
CA TYR A 188 -9.75 1.19 0.42
C TYR A 188 -9.64 1.74 1.84
N GLU A 189 -8.48 1.60 2.48
CA GLU A 189 -8.23 2.17 3.80
C GLU A 189 -8.30 3.70 3.77
N GLY A 190 -7.88 4.33 2.67
CA GLY A 190 -8.05 5.75 2.45
C GLY A 190 -9.53 6.17 2.35
N TYR A 191 -10.36 5.34 1.72
CA TYR A 191 -11.82 5.53 1.75
C TYR A 191 -12.36 5.48 3.18
N ARG A 192 -11.92 4.49 3.97
CA ARG A 192 -12.33 4.33 5.37
C ARG A 192 -11.87 5.50 6.23
N PHE A 193 -10.68 6.04 6.00
CA PHE A 193 -10.24 7.28 6.64
C PHE A 193 -11.20 8.43 6.37
N TYR A 194 -11.54 8.70 5.09
CA TYR A 194 -12.42 9.82 4.77
C TYR A 194 -13.84 9.66 5.31
N ARG A 195 -14.37 8.43 5.34
CA ARG A 195 -15.65 8.14 5.97
C ARG A 195 -15.55 8.26 7.49
N GLY A 196 -14.48 7.75 8.09
CA GLY A 196 -14.18 7.81 9.53
C GLY A 196 -13.89 9.21 10.06
N LEU A 197 -13.79 10.23 9.19
CA LEU A 197 -13.70 11.62 9.64
C LEU A 197 -14.93 12.04 10.46
N PHE A 198 -16.13 11.60 10.07
CA PHE A 198 -17.39 12.03 10.70
C PHE A 198 -18.36 10.88 11.00
N HIS A 199 -17.94 9.63 10.81
CA HIS A 199 -18.77 8.45 11.04
C HIS A 199 -18.06 7.46 11.96
N ASP A 200 -18.75 7.06 13.03
CA ASP A 200 -18.30 6.03 13.96
C ASP A 200 -18.30 4.64 13.30
N GLY A 201 -17.55 3.70 13.88
CA GLY A 201 -17.63 2.29 13.50
C GLY A 201 -17.07 1.97 12.11
N VAL A 202 -16.41 2.94 11.46
CA VAL A 202 -15.82 2.75 10.13
C VAL A 202 -14.54 1.93 10.21
N VAL A 203 -13.75 2.13 11.27
CA VAL A 203 -12.51 1.39 11.55
C VAL A 203 -12.66 0.63 12.86
N GLY A 204 -13.14 -0.60 12.78
CA GLY A 204 -13.55 -1.36 13.98
C GLY A 204 -14.60 -0.58 14.76
N ASP A 205 -14.53 -0.61 16.09
CA ASP A 205 -15.45 0.11 16.97
C ASP A 205 -14.97 1.54 17.31
N ARG A 206 -14.01 2.09 16.55
CA ARG A 206 -13.48 3.44 16.84
C ARG A 206 -14.51 4.53 16.53
N PRO A 207 -14.58 5.59 17.35
CA PRO A 207 -15.42 6.75 17.04
C PRO A 207 -14.84 7.51 15.84
N ALA A 208 -15.64 8.43 15.30
CA ALA A 208 -15.23 9.38 14.29
C ALA A 208 -14.04 10.22 14.77
N LEU A 209 -13.24 10.73 13.83
CA LEU A 209 -12.14 11.64 14.15
C LEU A 209 -12.65 13.02 14.56
N MET A 210 -13.78 13.44 14.00
CA MET A 210 -14.39 14.76 14.18
C MET A 210 -15.88 14.63 14.45
N THR A 211 -16.44 15.62 15.15
CA THR A 211 -17.87 15.85 15.29
C THR A 211 -18.20 17.28 14.86
N TRP A 212 -19.45 17.55 14.50
CA TRP A 212 -19.93 18.92 14.29
C TRP A 212 -20.44 19.52 15.59
N ARG A 213 -20.09 20.79 15.85
CA ARG A 213 -20.73 21.67 16.83
C ARG A 213 -20.97 23.03 16.21
N ASP A 214 -22.23 23.43 16.08
CA ASP A 214 -22.64 24.71 15.49
C ASP A 214 -21.99 24.98 14.12
N GLY A 215 -21.88 23.93 13.29
CA GLY A 215 -21.25 24.01 11.97
C GLY A 215 -19.71 24.06 11.97
N MET A 216 -19.07 23.94 13.14
CA MET A 216 -17.62 23.83 13.31
C MET A 216 -17.21 22.37 13.57
N PRO A 217 -16.14 21.86 12.93
CA PRO A 217 -15.63 20.53 13.19
C PRO A 217 -14.76 20.57 14.45
N GLU A 218 -15.07 19.70 15.40
CA GLU A 218 -14.30 19.51 16.61
C GLU A 218 -13.68 18.13 16.66
N ARG A 219 -12.42 18.06 17.09
CA ARG A 219 -11.66 16.82 17.24
C ARG A 219 -12.27 15.95 18.34
N VAL A 220 -12.61 14.71 18.00
CA VAL A 220 -13.09 13.69 18.94
C VAL A 220 -11.94 12.77 19.37
N ARG A 221 -11.07 12.41 18.43
CA ARG A 221 -9.86 11.63 18.69
C ARG A 221 -8.78 11.90 17.65
N ASP A 222 -7.55 11.55 17.99
CA ASP A 222 -6.44 11.61 17.06
C ASP A 222 -6.53 10.52 15.99
N PHE A 223 -6.05 10.89 14.80
CA PHE A 223 -5.76 9.94 13.74
C PHE A 223 -4.50 9.16 14.11
N THR A 224 -4.47 7.88 13.75
CA THR A 224 -3.24 7.10 13.72
C THR A 224 -3.20 6.20 12.49
N TRP A 225 -2.04 6.08 11.84
CA TRP A 225 -1.81 5.14 10.75
C TRP A 225 -2.04 3.69 11.19
N ALA A 226 -1.89 3.38 12.48
CA ALA A 226 -2.14 2.06 13.04
C ALA A 226 -3.60 1.59 12.89
N ASP A 227 -4.54 2.50 12.63
CA ASP A 227 -5.93 2.18 12.32
C ASP A 227 -6.09 1.50 10.94
N HIS A 228 -5.14 1.75 10.05
CA HIS A 228 -5.26 1.50 8.63
C HIS A 228 -4.19 0.56 8.09
N VAL A 229 -2.94 0.75 8.52
CA VAL A 229 -1.77 0.05 8.03
C VAL A 229 -1.66 -1.32 8.69
N ASN A 230 -1.50 -2.34 7.89
CA ASN A 230 -1.35 -3.74 8.27
C ASN A 230 -0.54 -4.48 7.20
N ASP A 231 -0.23 -5.74 7.43
CA ASP A 231 0.63 -6.55 6.56
C ASP A 231 0.23 -6.54 5.07
N PHE A 232 -1.05 -6.34 4.74
CA PHE A 232 -1.50 -6.27 3.34
C PHE A 232 -1.14 -4.96 2.62
N TRP A 233 -0.54 -3.99 3.31
CA TRP A 233 0.10 -2.81 2.72
C TRP A 233 1.52 -3.08 2.20
N ASP A 234 2.15 -4.15 2.65
CA ASP A 234 3.49 -4.54 2.25
C ASP A 234 3.44 -5.36 0.96
N GLU A 235 4.10 -4.90 -0.09
CA GLU A 235 4.10 -5.56 -1.40
C GLU A 235 4.90 -6.88 -1.43
N ALA A 236 5.72 -7.18 -0.41
CA ALA A 236 6.28 -8.51 -0.24
C ALA A 236 5.25 -9.46 0.36
N LEU A 237 4.49 -9.00 1.37
CA LEU A 237 3.53 -9.83 2.11
C LEU A 237 2.20 -9.99 1.36
N ASN A 238 1.82 -9.00 0.57
CA ASN A 238 0.65 -8.99 -0.32
C ASN A 238 1.11 -8.74 -1.79
N PRO A 239 1.67 -9.77 -2.45
CA PRO A 239 2.35 -9.62 -3.73
C PRO A 239 1.47 -9.06 -4.83
N ASN A 240 2.09 -8.24 -5.67
CA ASN A 240 1.46 -7.71 -6.87
C ASN A 240 1.19 -8.84 -7.89
N ALA A 241 0.25 -8.63 -8.81
CA ALA A 241 0.08 -9.48 -9.96
C ALA A 241 0.94 -8.97 -11.12
N TYR A 242 1.73 -9.87 -11.71
CA TYR A 242 2.69 -9.54 -12.73
C TYR A 242 2.34 -10.17 -14.08
N SER A 243 2.69 -9.51 -15.17
CA SER A 243 2.67 -10.12 -16.50
C SER A 243 3.56 -11.37 -16.52
N ARG A 244 3.23 -12.37 -17.35
CA ARG A 244 3.99 -13.64 -17.41
C ARG A 244 5.50 -13.47 -17.61
N THR A 245 5.92 -12.47 -18.38
CA THR A 245 7.35 -12.19 -18.61
C THR A 245 8.00 -11.60 -17.36
N PHE A 246 7.32 -10.67 -16.70
CA PHE A 246 7.82 -10.07 -15.46
C PHE A 246 7.82 -11.09 -14.30
N GLY A 247 6.79 -11.93 -14.19
CA GLY A 247 6.72 -12.97 -13.16
C GLY A 247 7.94 -13.89 -13.14
N ARG A 248 8.41 -14.35 -14.32
CA ARG A 248 9.65 -15.15 -14.43
C ARG A 248 10.93 -14.39 -14.05
N HIS A 249 10.92 -13.06 -14.19
CA HIS A 249 12.01 -12.22 -13.70
C HIS A 249 11.96 -12.11 -12.18
N LEU A 250 10.77 -11.85 -11.63
CA LEU A 250 10.53 -11.78 -10.20
C LEU A 250 10.89 -13.09 -9.49
N GLU A 251 10.45 -14.26 -9.99
CA GLU A 251 10.78 -15.54 -9.36
C GLU A 251 12.30 -15.73 -9.24
N ARG A 252 13.07 -15.39 -10.29
CA ARG A 252 14.54 -15.41 -10.25
C ARG A 252 15.11 -14.39 -9.27
N TRP A 253 14.49 -13.22 -9.16
CA TRP A 253 14.85 -12.21 -8.17
C TRP A 253 14.65 -12.71 -6.74
N LEU A 254 13.51 -13.33 -6.46
CA LEU A 254 13.19 -13.91 -5.16
C LEU A 254 14.16 -15.02 -4.77
N LEU A 255 14.57 -15.88 -5.70
CA LEU A 255 15.60 -16.90 -5.41
C LEU A 255 16.92 -16.29 -4.88
N GLY A 256 17.27 -15.07 -5.32
CA GLY A 256 18.42 -14.34 -4.80
C GLY A 256 18.28 -13.88 -3.34
N HIS A 257 17.08 -13.96 -2.77
CA HIS A 257 16.76 -13.57 -1.40
C HIS A 257 16.58 -14.77 -0.46
N CYS A 258 16.86 -15.99 -0.91
CA CYS A 258 16.73 -17.20 -0.08
C CYS A 258 17.56 -17.13 1.21
N GLU A 259 18.78 -16.59 1.17
CA GLU A 259 19.63 -16.45 2.36
C GLU A 259 19.05 -15.46 3.37
N VAL A 260 18.56 -14.32 2.87
CA VAL A 260 17.91 -13.30 3.69
C VAL A 260 16.64 -13.86 4.34
N TYR A 261 15.83 -14.59 3.59
CA TYR A 261 14.64 -15.26 4.14
C TYR A 261 15.00 -16.29 5.22
N ARG A 262 16.04 -17.11 4.99
CA ARG A 262 16.47 -18.11 5.98
C ARG A 262 17.00 -17.46 7.26
N ALA A 263 17.69 -16.32 7.15
CA ALA A 263 18.22 -15.60 8.30
C ALA A 263 17.16 -14.80 9.06
N HIS A 264 16.12 -14.31 8.37
CA HIS A 264 15.11 -13.41 8.90
C HIS A 264 13.67 -13.79 8.49
N PRO A 265 13.21 -15.03 8.73
CA PRO A 265 11.90 -15.49 8.27
C PRO A 265 10.74 -14.68 8.87
N GLU A 266 10.92 -14.11 10.06
CA GLU A 266 9.96 -13.24 10.73
C GLU A 266 9.65 -11.97 9.94
N ARG A 267 10.59 -11.47 9.14
CA ARG A 267 10.38 -10.31 8.27
C ARG A 267 9.41 -10.61 7.12
N PHE A 268 9.11 -11.86 6.85
CA PHE A 268 8.35 -12.31 5.69
C PHE A 268 7.02 -12.98 6.07
N ALA A 269 6.66 -12.96 7.36
CA ALA A 269 5.43 -13.54 7.87
C ALA A 269 4.27 -12.54 7.81
N VAL A 270 3.07 -13.06 7.60
CA VAL A 270 1.81 -12.32 7.75
C VAL A 270 1.14 -12.77 9.04
N SER A 271 0.77 -11.81 9.90
CA SER A 271 0.26 -12.07 11.25
C SER A 271 -1.16 -12.64 11.26
N ASP A 272 -2.01 -12.22 10.32
CA ASP A 272 -3.44 -12.62 10.23
C ASP A 272 -3.91 -12.69 8.77
N VAL A 273 -3.46 -13.70 8.04
CA VAL A 273 -3.81 -13.89 6.63
C VAL A 273 -5.31 -13.99 6.42
N ASP A 274 -6.00 -14.77 7.26
CA ASP A 274 -7.42 -15.09 7.05
C ASP A 274 -8.30 -13.87 7.35
N GLY A 275 -8.06 -13.17 8.47
CA GLY A 275 -8.79 -11.96 8.81
C GLY A 275 -8.55 -10.82 7.81
N LEU A 276 -7.32 -10.65 7.33
CA LEU A 276 -7.03 -9.66 6.29
C LEU A 276 -7.65 -10.06 4.94
N SER A 277 -7.61 -11.33 4.58
CA SER A 277 -8.24 -11.83 3.35
C SER A 277 -9.77 -11.64 3.38
N GLU A 278 -10.41 -11.87 4.52
CA GLU A 278 -11.84 -11.63 4.71
C GLU A 278 -12.17 -10.13 4.63
N ARG A 279 -11.44 -9.27 5.36
CA ARG A 279 -11.59 -7.80 5.33
C ARG A 279 -11.55 -7.26 3.91
N TYR A 280 -10.65 -7.77 3.08
CA TYR A 280 -10.39 -7.28 1.72
C TYR A 280 -11.03 -8.11 0.60
N ALA A 281 -11.83 -9.12 0.92
CA ALA A 281 -12.45 -10.01 -0.08
C ALA A 281 -13.29 -9.25 -1.15
N HIS A 282 -13.85 -8.09 -0.77
CA HIS A 282 -14.75 -7.31 -1.62
C HIS A 282 -14.06 -6.27 -2.49
N ILE A 283 -12.76 -5.99 -2.27
CA ILE A 283 -11.99 -5.02 -3.08
C ILE A 283 -11.25 -5.66 -4.24
N GLY A 284 -11.51 -6.94 -4.53
CA GLY A 284 -11.11 -7.58 -5.78
C GLY A 284 -9.59 -7.78 -5.93
N LEU A 285 -8.90 -8.07 -4.83
CA LEU A 285 -7.50 -8.50 -4.83
C LEU A 285 -7.29 -9.64 -5.84
N ILE A 286 -6.14 -9.65 -6.50
CA ILE A 286 -5.77 -10.74 -7.40
C ILE A 286 -5.10 -11.82 -6.57
N ASP A 287 -5.51 -13.07 -6.75
CA ASP A 287 -4.87 -14.20 -6.10
C ASP A 287 -3.43 -14.35 -6.62
N THR A 288 -2.50 -13.96 -5.76
CA THR A 288 -1.05 -14.06 -5.94
C THR A 288 -0.43 -14.86 -4.80
N SER A 289 -1.23 -15.72 -4.15
CA SER A 289 -0.83 -16.50 -2.98
C SER A 289 0.43 -17.34 -3.20
N ALA A 290 0.64 -17.87 -4.40
CA ALA A 290 1.84 -18.61 -4.77
C ALA A 290 3.14 -17.79 -4.70
N LEU A 291 3.05 -16.45 -4.77
CA LEU A 291 4.18 -15.53 -4.66
C LEU A 291 4.39 -15.03 -3.22
N ARG A 292 3.49 -15.32 -2.29
CA ARG A 292 3.67 -14.89 -0.89
C ARG A 292 4.93 -15.53 -0.32
N PRO A 293 5.78 -14.79 0.41
CA PRO A 293 7.04 -15.29 0.96
C PRO A 293 6.91 -16.60 1.75
N GLU A 294 5.87 -16.71 2.58
CA GLU A 294 5.51 -17.90 3.38
C GLU A 294 5.17 -19.14 2.52
N VAL A 295 4.89 -18.97 1.23
CA VAL A 295 4.62 -20.05 0.27
C VAL A 295 5.83 -20.24 -0.65
N PHE A 296 6.33 -19.14 -1.21
CA PHE A 296 7.36 -19.15 -2.24
C PHE A 296 8.70 -19.65 -1.68
N PHE A 297 9.21 -19.06 -0.61
CA PHE A 297 10.55 -19.39 -0.12
C PHE A 297 10.65 -20.83 0.42
N PRO A 298 9.71 -21.35 1.24
CA PRO A 298 9.64 -22.77 1.61
C PRO A 298 9.74 -23.74 0.43
N ARG A 299 9.03 -23.43 -0.66
CA ARG A 299 8.97 -24.28 -1.85
C ARG A 299 10.27 -24.28 -2.65
N HIS A 300 11.01 -23.17 -2.61
CA HIS A 300 12.09 -22.92 -3.58
C HIS A 300 13.48 -22.81 -2.97
N CYS A 301 13.62 -22.46 -1.69
CA CYS A 301 14.91 -22.19 -1.06
C CYS A 301 15.49 -23.37 -0.28
N GLY A 302 14.71 -24.45 -0.11
CA GLY A 302 15.04 -25.61 0.71
C GLY A 302 15.14 -25.23 2.19
N PHE A 303 14.36 -25.90 3.05
CA PHE A 303 14.69 -25.91 4.47
C PHE A 303 15.88 -26.86 4.66
N VAL A 304 17.02 -26.34 5.09
CA VAL A 304 17.97 -27.18 5.80
C VAL A 304 17.30 -27.41 7.16
N ALA A 305 16.69 -28.58 7.34
CA ALA A 305 16.34 -29.02 8.68
C ALA A 305 17.66 -29.07 9.46
N GLU A 306 17.79 -28.25 10.50
CA GLU A 306 18.84 -28.43 11.49
C GLU A 306 18.70 -29.86 12.02
N GLU A 307 19.62 -30.73 11.58
CA GLU A 307 19.79 -32.06 12.10
C GLU A 307 20.09 -31.91 13.59
N GLN A 308 19.13 -32.35 14.41
CA GLN A 308 19.20 -32.28 15.86
C GLN A 308 20.55 -32.81 16.33
N ALA A 309 21.33 -31.94 16.98
CA ALA A 309 22.44 -32.35 17.82
C ALA A 309 21.88 -33.24 18.94
N SER A 310 21.86 -34.55 18.71
CA SER A 310 21.64 -35.54 19.75
C SER A 310 22.97 -35.76 20.48
N PRO A 311 23.09 -35.44 21.77
CA PRO A 311 24.28 -35.81 22.51
C PRO A 311 24.25 -37.34 22.68
N ALA A 312 25.25 -38.01 22.11
CA ALA A 312 25.46 -39.44 22.24
C ALA A 312 25.38 -39.86 23.72
N LEU A 313 24.38 -40.68 24.02
CA LEU A 313 24.22 -41.37 25.30
C LEU A 313 25.38 -42.35 25.51
N GLY A 314 26.01 -42.17 26.68
CA GLY A 314 26.87 -43.07 27.44
C GLY A 314 27.15 -44.48 26.89
N SER A 315 28.43 -44.72 26.61
CA SER A 315 29.01 -46.06 26.67
C SER A 315 28.92 -46.59 28.10
N ALA A 316 27.99 -47.52 28.32
CA ALA A 316 28.02 -48.44 29.45
C ALA A 316 28.29 -49.84 28.89
N VAL A 317 29.57 -50.25 28.89
CA VAL A 317 29.94 -51.66 28.69
C VAL A 317 30.07 -52.29 30.06
N ALA A 318 29.07 -53.11 30.40
CA ALA A 318 29.13 -54.08 31.48
C ALA A 318 29.06 -55.49 30.86
N GLY A 319 29.99 -56.35 31.27
CA GLY A 319 30.05 -57.79 30.99
C GLY A 319 31.44 -58.31 31.38
N HIS A 320 31.68 -58.81 32.61
CA HIS A 320 31.52 -60.22 33.03
C HIS A 320 32.05 -61.18 31.95
N THR A 321 33.05 -62.02 32.16
CA THR A 321 33.31 -63.04 33.22
C THR A 321 34.59 -63.82 32.79
N PRO A 322 35.10 -64.84 33.50
CA PRO A 322 35.11 -65.14 34.94
C PRO A 322 36.51 -65.06 35.58
#